data_AF-A0A7S3X1P6-F1
#
_entry.id   AF-A0A7S3X1P6-F1
#
_cell.length_a   1.000
_cell.length_b   1.000
_cell.length_c   1.000
_cell.angle_alpha   90.00
_cell.angle_beta   90.00
_cell.angle_gamma   90.00
#
_symmetry.space_group_name_H-M   'P 1'
#
loop_
_entity.id
_entity.type
_entity.pdbx_description
1 polymer ?
#
loop_
_entity_poly.entity_id
_entity_poly.type
_entity_poly.pdbx_seq_one_letter_code
_entity_poly.pdbx_strand_id
1 'polypeptide(L)'
;IYLVAVYLVQVVTQVRVVDKDKEFEDLESWFASLPRAVLSLFQGLTGGADWGDMLEPLIREVSPWLGLFFPMFIAFVLILVMNVVSATFVEAAIDRAATVRDLQKMAHASRLFKTLDQDRSGYISMDEV
;
A
#
# COMPACT_ATOMS: atom_id res chain seq x y z
N ILE A 1 2.82 3.04 11.22
CA ILE A 1 1.73 2.91 12.21
C ILE A 1 2.27 2.92 13.64
N TYR A 2 3.05 1.92 14.07
CA TYR A 2 3.54 1.82 15.47
C TYR A 2 4.20 3.10 16.01
N LEU A 3 5.18 3.67 15.29
CA LEU A 3 5.88 4.89 15.74
C LEU A 3 4.93 6.09 15.94
N VAL A 4 3.97 6.26 15.03
CA VAL A 4 2.97 7.34 15.12
C VAL A 4 2.01 7.08 16.27
N ALA A 5 1.62 5.82 16.50
CA ALA A 5 0.79 5.45 17.66
C ALA A 5 1.51 5.76 18.98
N VAL A 6 2.79 5.42 19.11
CA VAL A 6 3.60 5.77 20.30
C VAL A 6 3.68 7.27 20.48
N TYR A 7 3.98 8.02 19.42
CA TYR A 7 4.03 9.48 19.46
C TYR A 7 2.69 10.09 19.93
N LEU A 8 1.58 9.68 19.33
CA LEU A 8 0.26 10.19 19.71
C LEU A 8 -0.07 9.85 21.16
N VAL A 9 0.09 8.60 21.57
CA VAL A 9 -0.16 8.21 22.98
C VAL A 9 0.71 9.00 23.95
N GLN A 10 1.98 9.25 23.62
CA GLN A 10 2.88 10.03 24.46
C GLN A 10 2.39 11.47 24.62
N VAL A 11 2.06 12.14 23.52
CA VAL A 11 1.62 13.54 23.57
C VAL A 11 0.25 13.66 24.27
N VAL A 12 -0.67 12.74 24.02
CA VAL A 12 -1.97 12.68 24.69
C VAL A 12 -1.82 12.45 26.19
N THR A 13 -0.94 11.54 26.59
CA THR A 13 -0.63 11.29 28.00
C THR A 13 -0.03 12.54 28.66
N GLN A 14 0.84 13.27 27.94
CA GLN A 14 1.44 14.49 28.46
C GLN A 14 0.39 15.57 28.74
N VAL A 15 -0.57 15.79 27.83
CA VAL A 15 -1.66 16.76 28.02
C VAL A 15 -2.50 16.39 29.25
N ARG A 16 -2.86 15.11 29.40
CA ARG A 16 -3.62 14.61 30.57
C ARG A 16 -2.90 14.81 31.90
N VAL A 17 -1.57 14.68 31.91
CA VAL A 17 -0.77 14.86 33.13
C VAL A 17 -0.71 16.33 33.55
N VAL A 18 -0.72 17.25 32.57
CA VAL A 18 -0.66 18.70 32.80
C VAL A 18 -2.00 19.25 33.27
N ASP A 19 -3.11 18.82 32.67
CA ASP A 19 -4.45 19.32 32.97
C ASP A 19 -5.33 18.19 33.53
N LYS A 20 -5.22 17.96 34.85
CA LYS A 20 -5.88 16.82 35.53
C LYS A 20 -7.37 17.02 35.79
N ASP A 21 -7.83 18.27 35.75
CA ASP A 21 -9.22 18.64 36.07
C ASP A 21 -10.11 18.63 34.81
N LYS A 22 -9.50 18.45 33.63
CA LYS A 22 -10.19 18.39 32.34
C LYS A 22 -10.36 16.95 31.87
N GLU A 23 -11.59 16.58 31.52
CA GLU A 23 -11.88 15.30 30.90
C GLU A 23 -11.60 15.35 29.39
N PHE A 24 -10.85 14.37 28.88
CA PHE A 24 -10.46 14.25 27.48
C PHE A 24 -11.14 13.03 26.83
N GLU A 25 -12.44 12.83 27.05
CA GLU A 25 -13.18 11.62 26.64
C GLU A 25 -12.97 11.27 25.17
N ASP A 26 -13.08 12.24 24.26
CA ASP A 26 -12.88 12.05 22.82
C ASP A 26 -11.47 11.50 22.53
N LEU A 27 -10.47 12.05 23.19
CA LEU A 27 -9.06 11.72 23.02
C LEU A 27 -8.70 10.36 23.62
N GLU A 28 -9.31 10.02 24.76
CA GLU A 28 -9.17 8.72 25.38
C GLU A 28 -9.83 7.62 24.54
N SER A 29 -10.96 7.93 23.92
CA SER A 29 -11.67 6.98 23.05
C SER A 29 -10.81 6.49 21.88
N TRP A 30 -9.89 7.31 21.39
CA TRP A 30 -9.02 7.01 20.26
C TRP A 30 -7.57 6.68 20.66
N PHE A 31 -7.03 7.32 21.69
CA PHE A 31 -5.59 7.31 21.99
C PHE A 31 -5.25 7.00 23.46
N ALA A 32 -6.16 6.40 24.25
CA ALA A 32 -5.90 6.06 25.66
C ALA A 32 -4.77 5.05 25.90
N SER A 33 -4.46 4.19 24.92
CA SER A 33 -3.41 3.19 25.03
C SER A 33 -2.78 2.89 23.67
N LEU A 34 -1.58 2.31 23.67
CA LEU A 34 -0.87 1.96 22.45
C LEU A 34 -1.65 1.00 21.52
N PRO A 35 -2.23 -0.12 22.01
CA PRO A 35 -3.04 -0.99 21.16
C PRO A 35 -4.27 -0.25 20.59
N ARG A 36 -4.89 0.61 21.39
CA ARG A 36 -6.04 1.40 20.95
C ARG A 36 -5.65 2.39 19.85
N ALA A 37 -4.58 3.14 20.04
CA ALA A 37 -4.06 4.07 19.04
C ALA A 37 -3.66 3.37 17.73
N VAL A 38 -3.03 2.18 17.81
CA VAL A 38 -2.74 1.37 16.62
C VAL A 38 -4.02 0.97 15.89
N LEU A 39 -5.04 0.53 16.62
CA LEU A 39 -6.35 0.19 16.04
C LEU A 39 -7.02 1.41 15.40
N SER A 40 -7.03 2.56 16.07
CA SER A 40 -7.63 3.79 15.54
C SER A 40 -6.93 4.27 14.27
N LEU A 41 -5.59 4.28 14.26
CA LEU A 41 -4.83 4.58 13.03
C LEU A 41 -5.11 3.57 11.92
N PHE A 42 -5.25 2.29 12.25
CA PHE A 42 -5.64 1.27 11.27
C PHE A 42 -7.04 1.53 10.71
N GLN A 43 -8.02 1.88 11.56
CA GLN A 43 -9.37 2.24 11.14
C GLN A 43 -9.35 3.46 10.21
N GLY A 44 -8.62 4.52 10.56
CA GLY A 44 -8.50 5.71 9.72
C GLY A 44 -7.85 5.42 8.35
N LEU A 45 -6.83 4.55 8.31
CA LEU A 45 -6.17 4.15 7.07
C LEU A 45 -7.02 3.23 6.18
N THR A 46 -7.89 2.43 6.77
CA THR A 46 -8.73 1.46 6.05
C THR A 46 -10.14 1.96 5.76
N GLY A 47 -10.50 3.17 6.24
CA GLY A 47 -11.85 3.71 6.13
C GLY A 47 -12.85 3.08 7.11
N GLY A 48 -12.38 2.40 8.15
CA GLY A 48 -13.22 1.84 9.21
C GLY A 48 -13.78 2.88 10.18
N ALA A 49 -13.22 4.08 10.18
CA ALA A 49 -13.74 5.27 10.88
C ALA A 49 -13.25 6.53 10.14
N ASP A 50 -13.99 7.63 10.26
CA ASP A 50 -13.56 8.91 9.70
C ASP A 50 -12.31 9.40 10.46
N TRP A 51 -11.26 9.70 9.72
CA TRP A 51 -10.02 10.21 10.31
C TRP A 51 -10.17 11.65 10.82
N GLY A 52 -11.19 12.39 10.35
CA GLY A 52 -11.58 13.71 10.84
C GLY A 52 -12.05 13.67 12.30
N ASP A 53 -12.85 12.67 12.67
CA ASP A 53 -13.34 12.47 14.04
C ASP A 53 -12.20 12.21 15.04
N MET A 54 -11.11 11.59 14.56
CA MET A 54 -9.90 11.37 15.36
C MET A 54 -9.04 12.63 15.45
N LEU A 55 -9.06 13.45 14.38
CA LEU A 55 -8.21 14.62 14.23
C LEU A 55 -8.73 15.83 15.03
N GLU A 56 -10.04 16.03 15.06
CA GLU A 56 -10.66 17.14 15.76
C GLU A 56 -10.20 17.28 17.23
N PRO A 57 -10.26 16.22 18.07
CA PRO A 57 -9.79 16.32 19.44
C PRO A 57 -8.26 16.53 19.53
N LEU A 58 -7.46 15.99 18.59
CA LEU A 58 -6.02 16.24 18.53
C LEU A 58 -5.69 17.72 18.26
N ILE A 59 -6.45 18.39 17.40
CA ILE A 59 -6.27 19.82 17.11
C ILE A 59 -6.69 20.66 18.32
N ARG A 60 -7.87 20.36 18.88
CA ARG A 60 -8.51 21.17 19.93
C ARG A 60 -7.75 21.10 21.26
N GLU A 61 -7.31 19.91 21.65
CA GLU A 61 -6.81 19.66 23.00
C GLU A 61 -5.30 19.50 23.09
N VAL A 62 -4.62 19.21 21.97
CA VAL A 62 -3.18 18.90 21.97
C VAL A 62 -2.38 19.97 21.26
N SER A 63 -2.54 20.11 19.94
CA SER A 63 -1.80 21.10 19.17
C SER A 63 -2.40 21.28 17.77
N PRO A 64 -2.64 22.52 17.31
CA PRO A 64 -3.09 22.78 15.94
C PRO A 64 -2.17 22.23 14.85
N TRP A 65 -0.87 22.05 15.14
CA TRP A 65 0.09 21.46 14.19
C TRP A 65 -0.24 20.01 13.81
N LEU A 66 -0.97 19.28 14.68
CA LEU A 66 -1.44 17.94 14.37
C LEU A 66 -2.46 17.93 13.23
N GLY A 67 -3.15 19.06 13.00
CA GLY A 67 -4.04 19.27 11.86
C GLY A 67 -3.36 19.16 10.50
N LEU A 68 -2.05 19.38 10.43
CA LEU A 68 -1.25 19.15 9.22
C LEU A 68 -0.57 17.78 9.26
N PHE A 69 0.06 17.43 10.38
CA PHE A 69 0.83 16.20 10.52
C PHE A 69 0.00 14.93 10.30
N PHE A 70 -1.19 14.85 10.89
CA PHE A 70 -2.00 13.63 10.88
C PHE A 70 -2.58 13.32 9.49
N PRO A 71 -3.19 14.26 8.74
CA PRO A 71 -3.59 14.02 7.36
C PRO A 71 -2.43 13.67 6.43
N MET A 72 -1.26 14.32 6.60
CA MET A 72 -0.06 13.97 5.81
C MET A 72 0.39 12.54 6.08
N PHE A 73 0.33 12.08 7.33
CA PHE A 73 0.60 10.68 7.66
C PHE A 73 -0.38 9.72 6.96
N ILE A 74 -1.68 9.99 7.01
CA ILE A 74 -2.70 9.17 6.34
C ILE A 74 -2.45 9.13 4.83
N ALA A 75 -2.30 10.29 4.19
CA ALA A 75 -2.04 10.39 2.76
C ALA A 75 -0.74 9.67 2.35
N PHE A 76 0.34 9.85 3.11
CA PHE A 76 1.61 9.17 2.84
C PHE A 76 1.47 7.65 2.87
N VAL A 77 0.80 7.09 3.89
CA VAL A 77 0.62 5.63 3.99
C VAL A 77 -0.28 5.11 2.88
N LEU A 78 -1.36 5.82 2.54
CA LEU A 78 -2.25 5.44 1.44
C LEU A 78 -1.51 5.42 0.09
N ILE A 79 -0.74 6.47 -0.21
CA ILE A 79 0.09 6.54 -1.43
C ILE A 79 1.16 5.45 -1.42
N LEU A 80 1.82 5.20 -0.30
CA LEU A 80 2.82 4.16 -0.16
C LEU A 80 2.22 2.77 -0.47
N VAL A 81 1.09 2.43 0.14
CA VAL A 81 0.40 1.17 -0.10
C VAL A 81 -0.04 1.07 -1.56
N MET A 82 -0.62 2.13 -2.11
CA MET A 82 -1.02 2.18 -3.51
C MET A 82 0.17 1.96 -4.46
N ASN A 83 1.33 2.54 -4.17
CA ASN A 83 2.53 2.37 -4.98
C ASN A 83 3.06 0.94 -4.92
N VAL A 84 3.09 0.32 -3.74
CA VAL A 84 3.51 -1.09 -3.59
C VAL A 84 2.57 -2.02 -4.36
N VAL A 85 1.27 -1.80 -4.22
CA VAL A 85 0.25 -2.58 -4.93
C VAL A 85 0.39 -2.37 -6.44
N SER A 86 0.52 -1.12 -6.90
CA SER A 86 0.67 -0.82 -8.33
C SER A 86 1.93 -1.43 -8.92
N ALA A 87 3.07 -1.37 -8.20
CA ALA A 87 4.32 -1.95 -8.63
C ALA A 87 4.20 -3.47 -8.85
N THR A 88 3.59 -4.18 -7.90
CA THR A 88 3.39 -5.63 -8.02
C THR A 88 2.45 -6.01 -9.17
N PHE A 89 1.40 -5.21 -9.43
CA PHE A 89 0.55 -5.40 -10.61
C PHE A 89 1.28 -5.16 -11.92
N VAL A 90 2.11 -4.11 -12.00
CA VAL A 90 2.91 -3.79 -13.20
C VAL A 90 3.91 -4.89 -13.48
N GLU A 91 4.62 -5.39 -12.47
CA GLU A 91 5.57 -6.49 -12.60
C GLU A 91 4.88 -7.76 -13.12
N ALA A 92 3.74 -8.14 -12.54
CA ALA A 92 2.95 -9.28 -13.01
C ALA A 92 2.44 -9.12 -14.45
N ALA A 93 2.10 -7.90 -14.87
CA ALA A 93 1.68 -7.62 -16.24
C ALA A 93 2.84 -7.76 -17.24
N ILE A 94 4.04 -7.29 -16.87
CA ILE A 94 5.25 -7.40 -17.68
C ILE A 94 5.65 -8.86 -17.86
N ASP A 95 5.67 -9.65 -16.78
CA ASP A 95 6.04 -11.07 -16.83
C ASP A 95 5.09 -11.89 -17.71
N ARG A 96 3.78 -11.63 -17.60
CA ARG A 96 2.78 -12.25 -18.49
C ARG A 96 2.99 -11.86 -19.94
N ALA A 97 3.27 -10.58 -20.21
CA ALA A 97 3.54 -10.12 -21.57
C ALA A 97 4.82 -10.76 -22.15
N ALA A 98 5.87 -10.93 -21.35
CA ALA A 98 7.09 -11.61 -21.74
C ALA A 98 6.82 -13.08 -22.11
N THR A 99 6.08 -13.79 -21.26
CA THR A 99 5.69 -15.19 -21.49
C THR A 99 4.91 -15.36 -22.80
N VAL A 100 3.94 -14.48 -23.06
CA VAL A 100 3.16 -14.50 -24.31
C VAL A 100 4.04 -14.25 -25.52
N ARG A 101 4.99 -13.30 -25.45
CA ARG A 101 5.92 -13.03 -26.55
C ARG A 101 6.81 -14.24 -26.84
N ASP A 102 7.29 -14.94 -25.83
CA ASP A 102 8.15 -16.11 -26.04
C ASP A 102 7.38 -17.29 -26.62
N LEU A 103 6.14 -17.51 -26.18
CA LEU A 103 5.24 -18.49 -26.83
C LEU A 103 4.96 -18.13 -28.29
N GLN A 104 4.76 -16.85 -28.62
CA GLN A 104 4.58 -16.38 -29.99
C GLN A 104 5.83 -16.60 -30.84
N LYS A 105 7.03 -16.33 -30.31
CA LYS A 105 8.30 -16.62 -31.00
C LYS A 105 8.45 -18.12 -31.28
N MET A 106 8.19 -18.97 -30.30
CA MET A 106 8.25 -20.43 -30.48
C MET A 106 7.23 -20.92 -31.51
N ALA A 107 6.00 -20.41 -31.47
CA ALA A 107 4.97 -20.74 -32.44
C ALA A 107 5.36 -20.28 -33.86
N HIS A 108 5.95 -19.09 -33.99
CA HIS A 108 6.43 -18.58 -35.27
C HIS A 108 7.60 -19.42 -35.82
N ALA A 109 8.60 -19.74 -34.98
CA ALA A 109 9.71 -20.61 -35.35
C ALA A 109 9.23 -22.01 -35.78
N SER A 110 8.28 -22.61 -35.04
CA SER A 110 7.68 -23.90 -35.40
C SER A 110 6.94 -23.85 -36.74
N ARG A 111 6.25 -22.73 -37.04
CA ARG A 111 5.59 -22.54 -38.34
C ARG A 111 6.61 -22.41 -39.47
N LEU A 112 7.65 -21.60 -39.30
CA LEU A 112 8.73 -21.48 -40.28
C LEU A 112 9.35 -22.85 -40.56
N PHE A 113 9.67 -23.61 -39.51
CA PHE A 113 10.24 -24.94 -39.64
C PHE A 113 9.33 -25.88 -40.45
N LYS A 114 8.03 -25.92 -40.14
CA LYS A 114 7.04 -26.71 -40.90
C LYS A 114 6.84 -26.25 -42.35
N THR A 115 7.19 -25.00 -42.66
CA THR A 115 7.06 -24.46 -44.02
C THR A 115 8.29 -24.78 -44.85
N LEU A 116 9.46 -24.89 -44.23
CA LEU A 116 10.73 -25.22 -44.87
C LEU A 116 10.92 -26.74 -45.05
N ASP A 117 10.47 -27.55 -44.08
CA ASP A 117 10.50 -29.02 -44.12
C ASP A 117 9.48 -29.55 -45.17
N GLN A 118 9.89 -29.59 -46.44
CA GLN A 118 9.03 -29.94 -47.57
C GLN A 118 8.82 -31.45 -47.66
N ASP A 119 9.83 -32.23 -47.27
CA ASP A 119 9.78 -33.70 -47.29
C ASP A 119 9.11 -34.31 -46.05
N ARG A 120 8.79 -33.49 -45.03
CA ARG A 120 8.20 -33.88 -43.74
C ARG A 120 9.08 -34.86 -42.97
N SER A 121 10.39 -34.79 -43.18
CA SER A 121 11.37 -35.60 -42.44
C SER A 121 11.47 -35.17 -40.97
N GLY A 122 11.01 -33.97 -40.63
CA GLY A 122 11.14 -33.38 -39.29
C GLY A 122 12.50 -32.73 -39.06
N TYR A 123 13.34 -32.63 -40.08
CA TYR A 123 14.63 -31.96 -40.09
C TYR A 123 14.66 -30.94 -41.24
N ILE A 124 15.53 -29.92 -41.15
CA ILE A 124 15.78 -29.02 -42.28
C ILE A 124 17.15 -29.40 -42.87
N SER A 125 17.16 -29.77 -44.14
CA SER A 125 18.38 -30.03 -44.90
C SER A 125 18.89 -28.75 -45.58
N MET A 126 20.17 -28.72 -45.99
CA MET A 126 20.75 -27.55 -46.68
C MET A 126 20.13 -27.30 -48.06
N ASP A 127 19.44 -28.28 -48.63
CA ASP A 127 18.73 -28.14 -49.91
C ASP A 127 17.35 -27.47 -49.74
N GLU A 128 16.86 -27.35 -48.50
CA GLU A 128 15.55 -26.75 -48.14
C GLU A 128 15.66 -25.31 -47.61
N VAL A 129 16.88 -24.75 -47.54
CA VAL A 129 17.20 -23.39 -47.08
C VAL A 129 17.53 -22.50 -48.26
#